data_AF-A0AAU9FTL5-F1
#
_entry.id   AF-A0AAU9FTL5-F1
#
_cell.length_a   1.000
_cell.length_b   1.000
_cell.length_c   1.000
_cell.angle_alpha   90.00
_cell.angle_beta   90.00
_cell.angle_gamma   90.00
#
_symmetry.space_group_name_H-M   'P 1'
#
loop_
_entity.id
_entity.type
_entity.pdbx_description
1 polymer ?
#
loop_
_entity_poly.entity_id
_entity_poly.type
_entity_poly.pdbx_seq_one_letter_code
_entity_poly.pdbx_strand_id
1 'polypeptide(L)' 'MSERYNFTDHFNSYTLRGRANVAKATLAALGIAYVAVKMQKASVKRREAQLYCKGCQKVLLRQ' A
#
# COMPACT_ATOMS: atom_id res chain seq x y z
N MET A 1 36.59 7.47 5.22
CA MET A 1 35.59 6.64 5.92
C MET A 1 34.23 7.14 5.46
N SER A 2 33.45 6.33 4.73
CA SER A 2 32.17 6.73 4.12
C SER A 2 31.34 7.58 5.08
N GLU A 3 30.86 8.75 4.65
CA GLU A 3 29.83 9.54 5.35
C GLU A 3 28.56 8.67 5.48
N ARG A 4 28.53 7.80 6.50
CA ARG A 4 27.38 6.95 6.79
C ARG A 4 26.33 7.88 7.37
N TYR A 5 25.30 8.14 6.58
CA TYR A 5 24.12 8.88 7.02
C TYR A 5 23.68 8.33 8.38
N ASN A 6 23.76 9.16 9.42
CA ASN A 6 23.46 8.72 10.77
C ASN A 6 21.95 8.81 11.01
N PHE A 7 21.24 7.73 10.69
CA PHE A 7 19.78 7.68 10.77
C PHE A 7 19.26 8.01 12.18
N THR A 8 20.02 7.71 13.23
CA THR A 8 19.64 7.99 14.62
C THR A 8 19.57 9.48 14.94
N ASP A 9 20.35 10.33 14.28
CA ASP A 9 20.30 11.78 14.50
C ASP A 9 19.06 12.43 13.86
N HIS A 10 18.58 11.84 12.76
CA HIS A 10 17.42 12.34 12.02
C HIS A 10 16.10 11.65 12.37
N PHE A 11 16.14 10.44 12.92
CA PHE A 11 14.98 9.65 13.32
C PHE A 11 15.14 9.20 14.77
N ASN A 12 14.85 10.11 15.69
CA ASN A 12 14.85 9.84 17.13
C ASN A 12 13.58 10.38 17.80
N SER A 13 13.35 9.92 19.03
CA SER A 13 12.25 10.36 19.89
C SER A 13 12.62 11.56 20.77
N TYR A 14 13.90 11.93 20.84
CA TYR A 14 14.41 12.93 21.79
C TYR A 14 14.25 14.37 21.27
N THR A 15 14.54 14.61 19.99
CA THR A 15 14.49 15.96 19.40
C THR A 15 13.18 16.20 18.67
N LEU A 16 12.71 17.45 18.63
CA LEU A 16 11.49 17.82 17.89
C LEU A 16 11.60 17.49 16.40
N ARG A 17 12.78 17.72 15.79
CA ARG A 17 13.03 17.37 14.37
C ARG A 17 13.03 15.87 14.15
N GLY A 18 13.66 15.10 15.03
CA GLY A 18 13.64 13.63 14.98
C GLY A 18 12.21 13.09 15.05
N ARG A 19 11.42 13.56 16.01
CA ARG A 19 10.01 13.14 16.19
C ARG A 19 9.16 13.49 14.98
N ALA A 20 9.36 14.67 14.38
CA ALA A 20 8.65 15.07 13.18
C ALA A 20 8.98 14.16 11.98
N ASN A 21 10.25 13.78 11.81
CA ASN A 21 10.66 12.87 10.75
C ASN A 21 10.10 11.46 10.95
N VAL A 22 10.13 10.95 12.18
CA VAL A 22 9.50 9.66 12.52
C VAL A 22 7.99 9.71 12.23
N ALA A 23 7.29 10.78 12.63
CA ALA A 23 5.86 10.93 12.34
C ALA A 23 5.56 10.96 10.84
N LYS A 24 6.37 11.68 10.05
CA LYS A 24 6.27 11.70 8.58
C LYS A 24 6.47 10.30 7.98
N ALA A 25 7.49 9.58 8.44
CA ALA A 25 7.77 8.21 7.98
C ALA A 25 6.61 7.27 8.30
N THR A 26 6.04 7.34 9.51
CA THR A 26 4.89 6.54 9.91
C THR A 26 3.66 6.82 9.05
N LEU A 27 3.33 8.09 8.81
CA LEU A 27 2.19 8.46 7.96
C LEU A 27 2.39 8.01 6.51
N ALA A 28 3.61 8.15 5.97
CA ALA A 28 3.95 7.68 4.63
C ALA A 28 3.80 6.15 4.53
N ALA A 29 4.30 5.40 5.52
CA ALA A 29 4.19 3.95 5.57
C ALA A 29 2.72 3.49 5.61
N LEU A 30 1.89 4.14 6.44
CA LEU A 30 0.45 3.87 6.50
C LEU A 30 -0.24 4.16 5.15
N GLY A 31 0.10 5.28 4.50
CA GLY A 31 -0.42 5.63 3.19
C GLY A 31 -0.07 4.57 2.13
N ILE A 32 1.19 4.12 2.09
CA ILE A 32 1.65 3.07 1.19
C ILE A 32 0.92 1.76 1.45
N ALA A 33 0.81 1.33 2.72
CA ALA A 33 0.11 0.12 3.10
C ALA A 33 -1.37 0.17 2.69
N TYR A 34 -2.03 1.31 2.88
CA TYR A 34 -3.42 1.51 2.47
C TYR A 34 -3.60 1.38 0.95
N VAL A 35 -2.74 2.04 0.17
CA VAL A 35 -2.77 1.97 -1.30
C VAL A 35 -2.54 0.53 -1.76
N ALA A 36 -1.54 -0.16 -1.20
CA ALA A 36 -1.25 -1.55 -1.53
C ALA A 36 -2.47 -2.47 -1.29
N VAL A 37 -3.12 -2.35 -0.14
CA VAL A 37 -4.34 -3.12 0.18
C VAL A 37 -5.48 -2.78 -0.77
N LYS A 38 -5.68 -1.51 -1.11
CA LYS A 38 -6.71 -1.09 -2.06
C LYS A 38 -6.45 -1.64 -3.47
N MET A 39 -5.20 -1.60 -3.94
CA MET A 39 -4.81 -2.17 -5.24
C MET A 39 -5.00 -3.68 -5.27
N GLN A 40 -4.64 -4.39 -4.18
CA GLN A 40 -4.89 -5.82 -4.05
C GLN A 40 -6.39 -6.13 -4.12
N LYS A 41 -7.23 -5.43 -3.34
CA LYS A 41 -8.69 -5.61 -3.37
C LYS A 41 -9.28 -5.31 -4.74
N ALA A 42 -8.83 -4.25 -5.41
CA ALA A 42 -9.28 -3.92 -6.76
C ALA A 42 -8.88 -5.00 -7.78
N SER A 43 -7.66 -5.54 -7.65
CA SER A 43 -7.16 -6.61 -8.52
C SER A 43 -7.92 -7.91 -8.32
N VAL A 44 -8.20 -8.29 -7.06
CA VAL A 44 -9.04 -9.45 -6.73
C VAL A 44 -10.45 -9.26 -7.30
N LYS A 45 -11.09 -8.10 -7.10
CA LYS A 45 -12.42 -7.82 -7.65
C LYS A 45 -12.45 -7.90 -9.17
N ARG A 46 -11.41 -7.40 -9.88
CA ARG A 46 -11.30 -7.53 -11.34
C ARG A 46 -11.14 -8.99 -11.77
N ARG A 47 -10.27 -9.72 -11.08
CA ARG A 47 -10.05 -11.15 -11.35
C ARG A 47 -11.31 -11.96 -11.10
N GLU A 48 -12.04 -11.67 -10.03
CA GLU A 48 -13.35 -12.24 -9.77
C GLU A 48 -14.36 -11.82 -10.82
N ALA A 49 -14.47 -10.55 -11.21
CA ALA A 49 -15.39 -10.14 -12.28
C ALA A 49 -15.07 -10.83 -13.63
N GLN A 50 -13.79 -11.07 -13.93
CA GLN A 50 -13.36 -11.83 -15.10
C GLN A 50 -13.69 -13.32 -14.97
N LEU A 51 -13.39 -13.95 -13.82
CA LEU A 51 -13.69 -15.35 -13.54
C LEU A 51 -15.19 -15.63 -13.37
N TYR A 52 -15.95 -14.65 -12.89
CA TYR A 52 -17.38 -14.68 -12.57
C TYR A 52 -18.23 -13.83 -13.53
N CYS A 53 -17.70 -13.51 -14.72
CA CYS A 53 -18.48 -13.42 -15.95
C CYS A 53 -19.26 -14.73 -16.27
N LYS A 54 -19.31 -15.68 -15.33
CA LYS A 54 -20.25 -16.80 -15.18
C LYS A 54 -21.73 -16.44 -15.34
N GLY A 55 -22.12 -15.17 -15.15
CA GLY A 55 -23.45 -14.68 -15.53
C GLY A 55 -23.62 -14.57 -17.05
N CYS A 56 -22.68 -13.93 -17.74
CA CYS A 56 -22.69 -13.78 -19.19
C CYS A 56 -22.52 -15.10 -19.93
N GLN A 57 -21.66 -16.00 -19.44
CA GLN A 57 -21.45 -17.32 -20.06
C GLN A 57 -22.68 -18.24 -19.94
N LYS A 58 -23.48 -18.12 -18.87
CA LYS A 58 -24.75 -18.87 -18.73
C LYS A 58 -25.90 -18.31 -19.57
N VAL A 59 -25.84 -17.05 -19.98
CA VAL A 59 -26.87 -16.40 -20.81
C VAL A 59 -26.54 -16.55 -22.30
N LEU A 60 -25.25 -16.52 -22.68
CA LEU A 60 -24.79 -16.75 -24.06
C LEU A 60 -24.80 -18.24 -24.48
N LEU A 61 -24.58 -19.19 -23.57
CA LEU A 61 -24.66 -20.65 -23.85
C LEU A 61 -26.08 -21.22 -23.70
N ARG A 62 -27.09 -20.37 -23.48
CA ARG A 62 -28.52 -20.76 -23.38
C ARG A 62 -29.35 -20.30 -24.58
N GLN A 63 -28.71 -19.88 -25.67
CA GLN A 63 -29.34 -19.67 -26.97
C GLN A 63 -29.02 -20.83 -27.90
#